data_AF-A0A7C5PVI1-F1
#
_entry.id   AF-A0A7C5PVI1-F1
#
_cell.length_a   1.000
_cell.length_b   1.000
_cell.length_c   1.000
_cell.angle_alpha   90.00
_cell.angle_beta   90.00
_cell.angle_gamma   90.00
#
_symmetry.space_group_name_H-M   'P 1'
#
loop_
_entity.id
_entity.type
_entity.pdbx_description
1 polymer ?
#
loop_
_entity_poly.entity_id
_entity_poly.type
_entity_poly.pdbx_seq_one_letter_code
_entity_poly.pdbx_strand_id
1 'polypeptide(L)'
;MYRLARSETPWLKNALIRYVLGHYDVDMSEAAIEDPYAYPSFNAFFTRALKPHARPIAPEGLVSPADGKVSQAGRIRHDRLLQAKDHEYSLYALLAGDGDLASQFESGSFATIYLSPRDYHRIHMPLDGTLREMVFVPGDLFSVSEATAQLVPGLFARNERVILHFDTPRGPMAVILVG
;
A
#
# COMPACT_ATOMS: atom_id res chain seq x y z
N MET A 1 3.40 10.58 16.05
CA MET A 1 2.15 10.33 15.31
C MET A 1 1.41 9.07 15.78
N TYR A 2 2.09 7.91 15.91
CA TYR A 2 1.51 6.62 16.31
C TYR A 2 0.53 6.66 17.50
N ARG A 3 0.92 7.30 18.63
CA ARG A 3 0.09 7.39 19.84
C ARG A 3 -1.13 8.30 19.66
N LEU A 4 -1.02 9.36 18.86
CA LEU A 4 -2.11 10.31 18.62
C LEU A 4 -3.23 9.65 17.80
N ALA A 5 -2.87 8.91 16.75
CA ALA A 5 -3.84 8.22 15.91
C ALA A 5 -4.66 7.17 16.67
N ARG A 6 -4.09 6.56 17.72
CA ARG A 6 -4.74 5.55 18.57
C ARG A 6 -5.40 6.12 19.83
N SER A 7 -5.38 7.44 20.02
CA SER A 7 -6.06 8.05 21.15
C SER A 7 -7.57 7.85 21.02
N GLU A 8 -8.20 7.40 22.11
CA GLU A 8 -9.65 7.26 22.22
C GLU A 8 -10.32 8.50 22.83
N THR A 9 -9.53 9.54 23.12
CA THR A 9 -10.04 10.80 23.64
C THR A 9 -11.02 11.44 22.64
N PRO A 10 -12.32 11.60 22.95
CA PRO A 10 -13.34 11.91 21.95
C PRO A 10 -13.10 13.20 21.17
N TRP A 11 -12.72 14.30 21.84
CA TRP A 11 -12.48 15.57 21.17
C TRP A 11 -11.29 15.49 20.20
N LEU A 12 -10.24 14.75 20.58
CA LEU A 12 -9.02 14.61 19.78
C LEU A 12 -9.27 13.72 18.55
N LYS A 13 -9.86 12.53 18.75
CA LYS A 13 -10.16 11.63 17.62
C LYS A 13 -11.13 12.30 16.64
N ASN A 14 -12.17 12.98 17.14
CA ASN A 14 -13.17 13.61 16.29
C ASN A 14 -12.59 14.82 15.54
N ALA A 15 -11.62 15.55 16.12
CA ALA A 15 -10.92 16.62 15.42
C ALA A 15 -10.08 16.09 14.25
N LEU A 16 -9.33 15.00 14.46
CA LEU A 16 -8.54 14.36 13.40
C LEU A 16 -9.42 13.78 12.29
N ILE A 17 -10.52 13.12 12.64
CA ILE A 17 -11.48 12.56 11.69
C ILE A 17 -12.12 13.68 10.87
N ARG A 18 -12.58 14.76 11.52
CA ARG A 18 -13.16 15.92 10.84
C ARG A 18 -12.17 16.58 9.89
N TYR A 19 -10.90 16.68 10.29
CA TYR A 19 -9.85 17.20 9.41
C TYR A 19 -9.76 16.37 8.12
N VAL A 20 -9.73 15.04 8.23
CA VAL A 20 -9.65 14.17 7.05
C VAL A 20 -10.90 14.27 6.20
N LEU A 21 -12.11 14.20 6.78
CA LEU A 21 -13.37 14.33 6.05
C LEU A 21 -13.50 15.68 5.31
N GLY A 22 -12.94 16.75 5.87
CA GLY A 22 -12.99 18.08 5.26
C GLY A 22 -11.98 18.31 4.13
N HIS A 23 -10.87 17.56 4.10
CA HIS A 23 -9.80 17.72 3.10
C HIS A 23 -9.78 16.61 2.06
N TYR A 24 -10.28 15.44 2.43
CA TYR A 24 -10.29 14.23 1.62
C TYR A 24 -11.74 13.77 1.55
N ASP A 25 -12.27 13.72 0.33
CA ASP A 25 -13.65 13.31 0.04
C ASP A 25 -13.82 11.80 0.32
N VAL A 26 -13.92 11.45 1.61
CA VAL A 26 -14.02 10.07 2.09
C VAL A 26 -15.46 9.60 1.97
N ASP A 27 -15.70 8.61 1.12
CA ASP A 27 -17.02 7.98 1.04
C ASP A 27 -17.26 7.07 2.26
N MET A 28 -18.16 7.51 3.12
CA MET A 28 -18.59 6.76 4.30
C MET A 28 -19.77 5.82 4.01
N SER A 29 -20.44 5.96 2.86
CA SER A 29 -21.58 5.10 2.50
C SER A 29 -21.15 3.66 2.20
N GLU A 30 -19.89 3.44 1.84
CA GLU A 30 -19.31 2.11 1.64
C GLU A 30 -18.77 1.47 2.92
N ALA A 31 -18.58 2.28 3.99
CA ALA A 31 -18.01 1.81 5.24
C ALA A 31 -18.97 0.88 5.99
N ALA A 32 -18.42 -0.10 6.70
CA ALA A 32 -19.22 -0.98 7.56
C ALA A 32 -19.86 -0.22 8.73
N ILE A 33 -19.24 0.87 9.18
CA ILE A 33 -19.78 1.83 10.15
C ILE A 33 -19.84 3.17 9.44
N GLU A 34 -21.04 3.60 9.04
CA GLU A 34 -21.20 4.83 8.24
C GLU A 34 -20.97 6.10 9.07
N ASP A 35 -21.26 6.09 10.37
CA ASP A 35 -20.95 7.23 11.25
C ASP A 35 -19.44 7.28 11.53
N PRO A 36 -18.70 8.27 10.98
CA PRO A 36 -17.26 8.37 11.17
C PRO A 36 -16.87 8.66 12.63
N TYR A 37 -17.78 9.19 13.46
CA TYR A 37 -17.49 9.49 14.86
C TYR A 37 -17.77 8.32 15.80
N ALA A 38 -18.41 7.24 15.32
CA ALA A 38 -18.62 6.00 16.05
C ALA A 38 -17.33 5.17 16.21
N TYR A 39 -16.29 5.44 15.42
CA TYR A 39 -14.99 4.78 15.56
C TYR A 39 -14.28 5.18 16.86
N PRO A 40 -13.64 4.24 17.58
CA PRO A 40 -13.03 4.51 18.87
C PRO A 40 -11.77 5.38 18.79
N SER A 41 -11.10 5.44 17.63
CA SER A 41 -9.93 6.28 17.40
C SER A 41 -9.81 6.67 15.92
N PHE A 42 -8.93 7.64 15.61
CA PHE A 42 -8.63 8.01 14.23
C PHE A 42 -8.06 6.82 13.44
N ASN A 43 -7.18 6.02 14.06
CA ASN A 43 -6.60 4.83 13.43
C ASN A 43 -7.69 3.82 13.06
N ALA A 44 -8.70 3.61 13.93
CA ALA A 44 -9.81 2.71 13.64
C ALA A 44 -10.67 3.20 12.46
N PHE A 45 -10.88 4.51 12.33
CA PHE A 45 -11.52 5.13 11.17
C PHE A 45 -10.67 4.99 9.90
N PHE A 46 -9.36 5.23 10.00
CA PHE A 46 -8.44 5.17 8.87
C PHE A 46 -8.33 3.76 8.29
N THR A 47 -8.32 2.74 9.16
CA THR A 47 -8.36 1.31 8.78
C THR A 47 -9.77 0.73 8.83
N ARG A 48 -10.81 1.54 8.57
CA ARG A 48 -12.22 1.11 8.57
C ARG A 48 -12.44 -0.12 7.70
N ALA A 49 -13.35 -1.01 8.11
CA ALA A 49 -13.85 -2.07 7.24
C ALA A 49 -14.87 -1.49 6.24
N LEU A 50 -14.93 -2.06 5.04
CA LEU A 50 -16.01 -1.79 4.09
C LEU A 50 -17.13 -2.81 4.23
N LYS A 51 -18.30 -2.49 3.66
CA LYS A 51 -19.41 -3.43 3.52
C LYS A 51 -18.99 -4.64 2.67
N PRO A 52 -19.46 -5.87 2.97
CA PRO A 52 -19.02 -7.09 2.28
C PRO A 52 -19.22 -7.07 0.75
N HIS A 53 -20.22 -6.33 0.27
CA HIS A 53 -20.56 -6.23 -1.15
C HIS A 53 -19.96 -5.01 -1.85
N ALA A 54 -19.21 -4.15 -1.14
CA ALA A 54 -18.64 -2.92 -1.72
C ALA A 54 -17.56 -3.19 -2.77
N ARG A 55 -16.90 -4.35 -2.71
CA ARG A 55 -15.82 -4.76 -3.61
C ARG A 55 -16.05 -6.20 -4.09
N PRO A 56 -16.93 -6.44 -5.07
CA PRO A 56 -17.07 -7.77 -5.66
C PRO A 56 -15.75 -8.21 -6.31
N ILE A 57 -15.30 -9.42 -5.99
CA ILE A 57 -14.04 -9.98 -6.49
C ILE A 57 -14.32 -10.71 -7.81
N ALA A 58 -13.51 -10.45 -8.83
CA ALA A 58 -13.60 -11.16 -10.10
C ALA A 58 -13.29 -12.65 -9.88
N PRO A 59 -14.05 -13.59 -10.49
CA PRO A 59 -13.86 -15.03 -10.25
C PRO A 59 -12.55 -15.56 -10.82
N GLU A 60 -11.96 -14.87 -11.78
CA GLU A 60 -10.73 -15.26 -12.46
C GLU A 60 -9.83 -14.05 -12.69
N GLY A 61 -8.54 -14.33 -12.84
CA GLY A 61 -7.53 -13.31 -13.13
C GLY A 61 -6.80 -12.82 -11.89
N LEU A 62 -6.01 -11.76 -12.09
CA LEU A 62 -5.35 -11.02 -11.02
C LEU A 62 -6.25 -9.84 -10.66
N VAL A 63 -6.58 -9.67 -9.37
CA VAL A 63 -7.39 -8.54 -8.89
C VAL A 63 -6.52 -7.48 -8.23
N SER A 64 -7.02 -6.25 -8.14
CA SER A 64 -6.30 -5.19 -7.42
C SER A 64 -6.23 -5.54 -5.94
N PRO A 65 -5.04 -5.47 -5.30
CA PRO A 65 -4.90 -5.77 -3.87
C PRO A 65 -5.40 -4.62 -2.98
N ALA A 66 -5.60 -3.42 -3.52
CA ALA A 66 -5.99 -2.24 -2.75
C ALA A 66 -6.82 -1.25 -3.59
N ASP A 67 -7.58 -0.41 -2.88
CA ASP A 67 -8.20 0.80 -3.44
C ASP A 67 -7.13 1.88 -3.58
N GLY A 68 -7.07 2.56 -4.72
CA GLY A 68 -6.10 3.63 -4.93
C GLY A 68 -5.88 3.95 -6.40
N LYS A 69 -4.77 4.64 -6.68
CA LYS A 69 -4.35 4.99 -8.05
C LYS A 69 -3.11 4.18 -8.42
N VAL A 70 -3.12 3.56 -9.60
CA VAL A 70 -1.89 3.00 -10.17
C VAL A 70 -0.93 4.17 -10.44
N SER A 71 0.16 4.22 -9.68
CA SER A 71 1.23 5.20 -9.86
C SER A 71 2.03 4.85 -11.11
N GLN A 72 2.57 3.63 -11.15
CA GLN A 72 3.32 3.09 -12.28
C GLN A 72 3.01 1.59 -12.40
N ALA A 73 3.03 1.07 -13.62
CA ALA A 73 2.95 -0.37 -13.88
C ALA A 73 3.71 -0.69 -15.17
N GLY A 74 4.29 -1.88 -15.25
CA GLY A 74 5.04 -2.27 -16.43
C GLY A 74 5.86 -3.53 -16.24
N ARG A 75 6.82 -3.74 -17.15
CA ARG A 75 7.81 -4.81 -17.05
C ARG A 75 9.02 -4.33 -16.27
N ILE A 76 9.57 -5.21 -15.45
CA ILE A 76 10.89 -5.05 -14.86
C ILE A 76 11.91 -5.28 -15.98
N ARG A 77 12.93 -4.41 -16.09
CA ARG A 77 13.97 -4.52 -17.13
C ARG A 77 15.35 -4.34 -16.50
N HIS A 78 16.21 -5.35 -16.58
CA HIS A 78 17.58 -5.29 -16.07
C HIS A 78 17.66 -4.72 -14.64
N ASP A 79 16.91 -5.31 -13.70
CA ASP A 79 16.82 -4.85 -12.30
C ASP A 79 16.16 -3.47 -12.09
N ARG A 80 15.56 -2.85 -13.11
CA ARG A 80 14.94 -1.51 -12.98
C ARG A 80 13.42 -1.54 -12.96
N LEU A 81 12.85 -0.76 -12.04
CA LEU A 81 11.43 -0.40 -11.96
C LEU A 81 11.26 1.10 -12.16
N LEU A 82 10.17 1.49 -12.83
CA LEU A 82 9.81 2.90 -12.99
C LEU A 82 9.16 3.43 -11.71
N GLN A 83 9.74 4.46 -11.11
CA GLN A 83 9.18 5.15 -9.93
C GLN A 83 8.23 6.27 -10.36
N ALA A 84 8.70 7.10 -11.28
CA ALA A 84 8.03 8.24 -11.84
C ALA A 84 8.68 8.54 -13.21
N LYS A 85 8.16 9.53 -13.93
CA LYS A 85 8.74 9.92 -15.22
C LYS A 85 10.24 10.19 -15.06
N ASP A 86 11.04 9.50 -15.88
CA ASP A 86 12.51 9.59 -15.93
C ASP A 86 13.23 9.20 -14.61
N HIS A 87 12.54 8.55 -13.67
CA HIS A 87 13.11 8.07 -12.42
C HIS A 87 12.89 6.56 -12.28
N GLU A 88 13.99 5.82 -12.24
CA GLU A 88 14.00 4.38 -11.98
C GLU A 88 14.67 4.05 -10.66
N TYR A 89 14.34 2.89 -10.10
CA TYR A 89 14.97 2.34 -8.90
C TYR A 89 15.25 0.85 -9.07
N SER A 90 16.20 0.35 -8.29
CA SER A 90 16.67 -1.02 -8.38
C SER A 90 15.71 -1.98 -7.66
N LEU A 91 15.40 -3.11 -8.31
CA LEU A 91 14.66 -4.22 -7.72
C LEU A 91 15.46 -4.83 -6.57
N TYR A 92 16.76 -5.05 -6.77
CA TYR A 92 17.69 -5.49 -5.73
C TYR A 92 17.64 -4.58 -4.50
N ALA A 93 17.66 -3.25 -4.70
CA ALA A 93 17.53 -2.30 -3.59
C ALA A 93 16.14 -2.37 -2.92
N LEU A 94 15.06 -2.50 -3.71
CA LEU A 94 13.71 -2.68 -3.18
C LEU A 94 13.61 -3.95 -2.32
N LEU A 95 14.24 -5.03 -2.75
CA LEU A 95 14.28 -6.33 -2.08
C LEU A 95 15.40 -6.46 -1.03
N ALA A 96 15.84 -5.33 -0.47
CA ALA A 96 16.80 -5.27 0.64
C ALA A 96 18.16 -5.96 0.36
N GLY A 97 18.55 -6.03 -0.91
CA GLY A 97 19.80 -6.64 -1.34
C GLY A 97 19.78 -8.16 -1.47
N ASP A 98 18.59 -8.77 -1.52
CA ASP A 98 18.44 -10.19 -1.84
C ASP A 98 18.56 -10.41 -3.36
N GLY A 99 19.75 -10.83 -3.79
CA GLY A 99 20.05 -11.07 -5.20
C GLY A 99 19.36 -12.32 -5.76
N ASP A 100 19.22 -13.36 -4.93
CA ASP A 100 18.57 -14.60 -5.35
C ASP A 100 17.08 -14.36 -5.58
N LEU A 101 16.44 -13.59 -4.70
CA LEU A 101 15.06 -13.18 -4.87
C LEU A 101 14.88 -12.22 -6.05
N ALA A 102 15.75 -11.22 -6.21
CA ALA A 102 15.66 -10.27 -7.31
C ALA A 102 15.74 -10.98 -8.67
N SER A 103 16.58 -12.01 -8.79
CA SER A 103 16.70 -12.81 -10.02
C SER A 103 15.40 -13.50 -10.43
N GLN A 104 14.54 -13.87 -9.47
CA GLN A 104 13.24 -14.49 -9.75
C GLN A 104 12.25 -13.52 -10.42
N PHE A 105 12.46 -12.21 -10.25
CA PHE A 105 11.55 -11.17 -10.76
C PHE A 105 12.14 -10.33 -11.89
N GLU A 106 13.40 -10.55 -12.31
CA GLU A 106 14.12 -9.66 -13.23
C GLU A 106 13.43 -9.47 -14.60
N SER A 107 12.66 -10.48 -15.06
CA SER A 107 11.85 -10.42 -16.29
C SER A 107 10.33 -10.35 -16.02
N GLY A 108 9.96 -10.04 -14.78
CA GLY A 108 8.59 -9.99 -14.29
C GLY A 108 7.84 -8.71 -14.67
N SER A 109 6.66 -8.57 -14.07
CA SER A 109 5.83 -7.36 -14.16
C SER A 109 5.64 -6.77 -12.76
N PHE A 110 5.49 -5.46 -12.69
CA PHE A 110 5.23 -4.74 -11.44
C PHE A 110 4.04 -3.80 -11.60
N ALA A 111 3.39 -3.50 -10.47
CA ALA A 111 2.42 -2.43 -10.34
C ALA A 111 2.59 -1.77 -8.97
N THR A 112 2.72 -0.45 -8.96
CA THR A 112 2.80 0.39 -7.77
C THR A 112 1.47 1.11 -7.60
N ILE A 113 0.77 0.85 -6.50
CA ILE A 113 -0.53 1.45 -6.19
C ILE A 113 -0.34 2.44 -5.04
N TYR A 114 -0.73 3.68 -5.26
CA TYR A 114 -0.74 4.72 -4.24
C TYR A 114 -2.13 4.77 -3.58
N LEU A 115 -2.13 4.64 -2.25
CA LEU A 115 -3.30 4.82 -1.39
C LEU A 115 -3.28 6.25 -0.85
N SER A 116 -4.25 7.05 -1.25
CA SER A 116 -4.45 8.40 -0.71
C SER A 116 -5.22 8.35 0.61
N PRO A 117 -5.16 9.39 1.46
CA PRO A 117 -5.83 9.39 2.76
C PRO A 117 -7.35 9.16 2.76
N ARG A 118 -8.04 9.29 1.61
CA ARG A 118 -9.48 8.94 1.49
C ARG A 118 -9.73 7.45 1.29
N ASP A 119 -8.77 6.73 0.72
CA ASP A 119 -8.97 5.37 0.24
C ASP A 119 -9.13 4.39 1.42
N TYR A 120 -9.53 3.16 1.12
CA TYR A 120 -9.60 2.08 2.10
C TYR A 120 -8.19 1.51 2.34
N HIS A 121 -7.69 1.62 3.58
CA HIS A 121 -6.30 1.28 3.94
C HIS A 121 -6.15 -0.14 4.51
N ARG A 122 -6.81 -1.13 3.90
CA ARG A 122 -6.41 -2.54 4.10
C ARG A 122 -6.09 -3.16 2.75
N ILE A 123 -5.02 -3.92 2.74
CA ILE A 123 -4.49 -4.58 1.54
C ILE A 123 -4.92 -6.04 1.57
N HIS A 124 -5.36 -6.53 0.42
CA HIS A 124 -5.84 -7.88 0.20
C HIS A 124 -4.93 -8.63 -0.77
N MET A 125 -5.11 -9.95 -0.83
CA MET A 125 -4.38 -10.78 -1.77
C MET A 125 -4.89 -10.57 -3.19
N PRO A 126 -4.01 -10.30 -4.18
CA PRO A 126 -4.41 -10.13 -5.57
C PRO A 126 -4.63 -11.48 -6.29
N LEU A 127 -4.13 -12.57 -5.72
CA LEU A 127 -4.21 -13.93 -6.22
C LEU A 127 -4.07 -14.91 -5.04
N ASP A 128 -4.65 -16.10 -5.17
CA ASP A 128 -4.40 -17.21 -4.24
C ASP A 128 -2.90 -17.50 -4.14
N GLY A 129 -2.40 -17.70 -2.93
CA GLY A 129 -0.99 -17.98 -2.70
C GLY A 129 -0.68 -18.40 -1.29
N THR A 130 0.46 -19.04 -1.12
CA THR A 130 1.00 -19.46 0.17
C THR A 130 2.11 -18.52 0.58
N LEU A 131 1.98 -17.86 1.74
CA LEU A 131 3.03 -17.02 2.30
C LEU A 131 4.26 -17.87 2.62
N ARG A 132 5.43 -17.45 2.12
CA ARG A 132 6.72 -18.12 2.31
C ARG A 132 7.60 -17.36 3.27
N GLU A 133 7.61 -16.05 3.14
CA GLU A 133 8.50 -15.18 3.90
C GLU A 133 7.88 -13.80 4.10
N MET A 134 8.22 -13.19 5.22
CA MET A 134 7.95 -11.79 5.52
C MET A 134 9.25 -11.13 5.98
N VAL A 135 9.70 -10.11 5.24
CA VAL A 135 10.91 -9.36 5.55
C VAL A 135 10.53 -7.93 5.94
N PHE A 136 10.89 -7.54 7.16
CA PHE A 136 10.82 -6.14 7.58
C PHE A 136 12.13 -5.43 7.25
N VAL A 137 12.05 -4.31 6.56
CA VAL A 137 13.20 -3.49 6.16
C VAL A 137 13.07 -2.12 6.82
N PRO A 138 13.92 -1.79 7.81
CA PRO A 138 13.93 -0.46 8.39
C PRO A 138 14.37 0.56 7.34
N GLY A 139 13.84 1.77 7.42
CA GLY A 139 14.14 2.81 6.44
C GLY A 139 13.67 4.19 6.87
N ASP A 140 13.75 5.12 5.93
CA ASP A 140 13.26 6.49 6.09
C ASP A 140 11.71 6.51 6.14
N LEU A 141 11.11 7.62 6.57
CA LEU A 141 9.65 7.83 6.60
C LEU A 141 9.27 9.03 5.73
N PHE A 142 9.70 9.03 4.47
CA PHE A 142 9.29 10.06 3.53
C PHE A 142 7.82 9.86 3.12
N SER A 143 7.12 10.97 2.85
CA SER A 143 5.78 10.87 2.26
C SER A 143 5.84 10.18 0.89
N VAL A 144 4.96 9.21 0.64
CA VAL A 144 4.83 8.52 -0.65
C VAL A 144 3.90 9.23 -1.63
N SER A 145 3.65 10.53 -1.44
CA SER A 145 2.83 11.32 -2.38
C SER A 145 3.44 11.36 -3.78
N GLU A 146 2.61 11.57 -4.80
CA GLU A 146 3.04 11.65 -6.20
C GLU A 146 4.13 12.73 -6.41
N ALA A 147 4.03 13.87 -5.71
CA ALA A 147 5.04 14.92 -5.75
C ALA A 147 6.38 14.45 -5.16
N THR A 148 6.37 13.74 -4.02
CA THR A 148 7.60 13.21 -3.42
C THR A 148 8.22 12.11 -4.28
N ALA A 149 7.39 11.25 -4.87
CA ALA A 149 7.84 10.16 -5.75
C ALA A 149 8.55 10.68 -7.01
N GLN A 150 8.25 11.90 -7.46
CA GLN A 150 8.96 12.55 -8.56
C GLN A 150 10.28 13.20 -8.15
N LEU A 151 10.47 13.50 -6.86
CA LEU A 151 11.58 14.30 -6.36
C LEU A 151 12.64 13.50 -5.59
N VAL A 152 12.24 12.41 -4.93
CA VAL A 152 13.13 11.62 -4.06
C VAL A 152 13.59 10.36 -4.82
N PRO A 153 14.87 10.27 -5.22
CA PRO A 153 15.37 9.08 -5.91
C PRO A 153 15.31 7.84 -5.01
N GLY A 154 14.82 6.73 -5.58
CA GLY A 154 14.73 5.45 -4.88
C GLY A 154 13.83 5.47 -3.64
N LEU A 155 12.82 6.35 -3.62
CA LEU A 155 11.90 6.58 -2.50
C LEU A 155 11.42 5.26 -1.87
N PHE A 156 10.93 4.34 -2.69
CA PHE A 156 10.36 3.07 -2.22
C PHE A 156 11.40 2.10 -1.66
N ALA A 157 12.65 2.15 -2.14
CA ALA A 157 13.74 1.32 -1.63
C ALA A 157 14.40 1.91 -0.36
N ARG A 158 14.17 3.19 -0.09
CA ARG A 158 14.68 3.90 1.09
C ARG A 158 13.71 3.89 2.27
N ASN A 159 12.41 3.94 1.99
CA ASN A 159 11.42 3.96 3.05
C ASN A 159 11.34 2.63 3.81
N GLU A 160 10.92 2.72 5.07
CA GLU A 160 10.51 1.57 5.87
C GLU A 160 9.44 0.77 5.11
N ARG A 161 9.60 -0.55 5.07
CA ARG A 161 8.68 -1.41 4.33
C ARG A 161 8.64 -2.83 4.86
N VAL A 162 7.57 -3.52 4.51
CA VAL A 162 7.41 -4.97 4.70
C VAL A 162 7.26 -5.62 3.33
N ILE A 163 8.06 -6.66 3.08
CA ILE A 163 8.06 -7.45 1.86
C ILE A 163 7.44 -8.80 2.19
N LEU A 164 6.38 -9.18 1.47
CA LEU A 164 5.68 -10.45 1.65
C LEU A 164 5.85 -11.32 0.40
N HIS A 165 6.41 -12.51 0.55
CA HIS A 165 6.69 -13.42 -0.56
C HIS A 165 5.69 -14.56 -0.58
N PHE A 166 5.13 -14.84 -1.76
CA PHE A 166 4.14 -15.88 -1.95
C PHE A 166 4.51 -16.81 -3.08
N ASP A 167 4.27 -18.10 -2.85
CA ASP A 167 4.12 -19.07 -3.93
C ASP A 167 2.68 -19.00 -4.44
N THR A 168 2.50 -18.79 -5.74
CA THR A 168 1.16 -18.72 -6.37
C THR A 168 1.05 -19.69 -7.54
N PRO A 169 -0.17 -20.03 -8.00
CA PRO A 169 -0.36 -20.81 -9.23
C PRO A 169 0.25 -20.17 -10.50
N ARG A 170 0.64 -18.89 -10.45
CA ARG A 170 1.25 -18.14 -11.56
C ARG A 170 2.74 -17.84 -11.36
N GLY A 171 3.39 -18.51 -10.42
CA GLY A 171 4.80 -18.30 -10.07
C GLY A 171 4.98 -17.47 -8.79
N PRO A 172 6.22 -17.07 -8.47
CA PRO A 172 6.50 -16.27 -7.28
C PRO A 172 5.84 -14.89 -7.39
N MET A 173 5.34 -14.37 -6.27
CA MET A 173 4.74 -13.04 -6.17
C MET A 173 5.23 -12.34 -4.90
N ALA A 174 5.62 -11.07 -5.04
CA ALA A 174 5.92 -10.20 -3.91
C ALA A 174 4.83 -9.12 -3.74
N VAL A 175 4.31 -8.97 -2.52
CA VAL A 175 3.46 -7.84 -2.13
C VAL A 175 4.24 -6.99 -1.13
N ILE A 176 4.49 -5.73 -1.49
CA ILE A 176 5.38 -4.85 -0.74
C ILE A 176 4.59 -3.67 -0.18
N LEU A 177 4.57 -3.53 1.14
CA LEU A 177 3.90 -2.46 1.85
C LEU A 177 4.97 -1.43 2.25
N VAL A 178 4.92 -0.25 1.64
CA VAL A 178 5.86 0.85 1.91
C VAL A 178 5.19 1.91 2.78
N GLY A 179 5.82 2.24 3.91
CA GLY A 179 5.38 3.25 4.87
C GLY A 179 5.81 4.66 4.52
#